data_AF-A0A1Z3N9M4-F1
#
_entry.id   AF-A0A1Z3N9M4-F1
#
_cell.length_a   1.000
_cell.length_b   1.000
_cell.length_c   1.000
_cell.angle_alpha   90.00
_cell.angle_beta   90.00
_cell.angle_gamma   90.00
#
_symmetry.space_group_name_H-M   'P 1'
#
loop_
_entity.id
_entity.type
_entity.pdbx_description
1 polymer ?
#
loop_
_entity_poly.entity_id
_entity_poly.type
_entity_poly.pdbx_seq_one_letter_code
_entity_poly.pdbx_strand_id
1 'polypeptide(L)'
;MKALMMLVISLTLLSGSAQAYRESNGGKGVLTDRGVVLLDLFEAGVELPFFGGSYSEKTYWDLRVNLPSDFPVGLIAQKMADIARFSPELHLLLMMSLNDLRWEFTRSELELTTDLEKLPAVDPAKLVQLAVRKKNQIFIHRPLWNILSLDQQAALTVHEMLYHHFDARSVSRVSLPVREFVGVLFSDRSYSQLIQDREFRHQWRKILLFTD
;
A
#
# COMPACT_ATOMS: atom_id res chain seq x y z
N MET A 1 -40.93 -9.45 36.92
CA MET A 1 -40.78 -9.97 35.55
C MET A 1 -40.58 -8.89 34.48
N LYS A 2 -41.42 -7.84 34.39
CA LYS A 2 -41.30 -6.80 33.34
C LYS A 2 -39.94 -6.06 33.32
N ALA A 3 -39.36 -5.76 34.49
CA ALA A 3 -38.06 -5.09 34.59
C ALA A 3 -36.87 -5.97 34.14
N LEU A 4 -36.92 -7.27 34.42
CA LEU A 4 -35.90 -8.22 33.99
C LEU A 4 -35.93 -8.41 32.45
N MET A 5 -37.13 -8.43 31.88
CA MET A 5 -37.33 -8.53 30.43
C MET A 5 -36.83 -7.28 29.70
N MET A 6 -37.03 -6.08 30.26
CA MET A 6 -36.47 -4.84 29.71
C MET A 6 -34.94 -4.83 29.76
N LEU A 7 -34.30 -5.32 30.83
CA LEU A 7 -32.84 -5.37 30.94
C LEU A 7 -32.20 -6.30 29.89
N VAL A 8 -32.82 -7.46 29.62
CA VAL A 8 -32.34 -8.43 28.62
C VAL A 8 -32.50 -7.89 27.18
N ILE A 9 -33.57 -7.14 26.91
CA ILE A 9 -33.78 -6.47 25.61
C ILE A 9 -32.78 -5.32 25.42
N SER A 10 -32.45 -4.56 26.48
CA SER A 10 -31.45 -3.50 26.41
C SER A 10 -30.02 -4.03 26.20
N LEU A 11 -29.66 -5.17 26.80
CA LEU A 11 -28.34 -5.78 26.60
C LEU A 11 -28.14 -6.38 25.20
N THR A 12 -29.20 -6.89 24.58
CA THR A 12 -29.13 -7.44 23.21
C THR A 12 -29.01 -6.35 22.16
N LEU A 13 -29.58 -5.16 22.39
CA LEU A 13 -29.45 -4.00 21.49
C LEU A 13 -28.06 -3.33 21.56
N LEU A 14 -27.32 -3.49 22.66
CA LEU A 14 -25.93 -2.99 22.79
C LEU A 14 -24.89 -3.92 22.15
N SER A 15 -25.27 -5.15 21.79
CA SER A 15 -24.36 -6.13 21.19
C SER A 15 -24.22 -5.97 19.66
N GLY A 16 -25.01 -5.09 19.04
CA GLY A 16 -25.12 -4.94 17.59
C GLY A 16 -24.18 -3.91 16.92
N SER A 17 -23.23 -3.33 17.65
CA SER A 17 -22.27 -2.36 17.10
C SER A 17 -20.82 -2.81 17.19
N ALA A 18 -20.58 -4.11 16.96
CA ALA A 18 -19.37 -4.53 16.26
C ALA A 18 -19.53 -4.08 14.80
N GLN A 19 -19.42 -2.76 14.60
CA GLN A 19 -19.33 -2.15 13.30
C GLN A 19 -18.23 -2.91 12.58
N ALA A 20 -18.61 -3.71 11.58
CA ALA A 20 -17.69 -4.44 10.73
C ALA A 20 -16.65 -3.41 10.29
N TYR A 21 -15.51 -3.42 10.96
CA TYR A 21 -14.38 -2.58 10.60
C TYR A 21 -14.04 -3.11 9.23
N ARG A 22 -14.47 -2.37 8.21
CA ARG A 22 -14.26 -2.75 6.83
C ARG A 22 -12.76 -2.77 6.66
N GLU A 23 -12.21 -3.98 6.68
CA GLU A 23 -10.81 -4.21 6.44
C GLU A 23 -10.51 -3.70 5.05
N SER A 24 -9.59 -2.75 5.02
CA SER A 24 -9.18 -2.11 3.79
C SER A 24 -7.89 -2.79 3.32
N ASN A 25 -7.80 -2.86 2.00
CA ASN A 25 -6.68 -3.34 1.21
C ASN A 25 -5.35 -2.90 1.84
N GLY A 26 -4.42 -3.85 1.96
CA GLY A 26 -3.06 -3.60 2.38
C GLY A 26 -2.09 -4.54 1.67
N GLY A 27 -0.80 -4.24 1.80
CA GLY A 27 0.26 -4.91 1.06
C GLY A 27 0.32 -6.41 1.34
N LYS A 28 0.34 -7.18 0.25
CA LYS A 28 0.57 -8.63 0.26
C LYS A 28 1.97 -8.94 -0.23
N GLY A 29 2.53 -10.03 0.26
CA GLY A 29 3.81 -10.56 -0.18
C GLY A 29 3.70 -12.00 -0.65
N VAL A 30 4.74 -12.44 -1.35
CA VAL A 30 4.96 -13.82 -1.75
C VAL A 30 6.21 -14.32 -1.02
N LEU A 31 6.08 -15.44 -0.30
CA LEU A 31 7.21 -16.16 0.26
C LEU A 31 7.97 -16.88 -0.85
N THR A 32 9.26 -16.57 -0.94
CA THR A 32 10.22 -17.16 -1.88
C THR A 32 11.40 -17.78 -1.12
N ASP A 33 12.23 -18.56 -1.80
CA ASP A 33 13.46 -19.11 -1.20
C ASP A 33 14.47 -18.03 -0.78
N ARG A 34 14.31 -16.80 -1.30
CA ARG A 34 15.18 -15.64 -1.02
C ARG A 34 14.62 -14.68 0.03
N GLY A 35 13.43 -14.95 0.56
CA GLY A 35 12.72 -14.06 1.48
C GLY A 35 11.33 -13.68 0.96
N VAL A 36 10.80 -12.55 1.44
CA VAL A 36 9.48 -12.06 1.04
C VAL A 36 9.63 -11.03 -0.08
N VAL A 37 8.81 -11.15 -1.11
CA VAL A 37 8.72 -10.19 -2.22
C VAL A 37 7.33 -9.56 -2.21
N LEU A 38 7.23 -8.25 -2.41
CA LEU A 38 5.94 -7.56 -2.55
C LEU A 38 5.18 -8.14 -3.74
N LEU A 39 3.90 -8.49 -3.55
CA LEU A 39 3.10 -9.16 -4.58
C LEU A 39 3.07 -8.34 -5.89
N ASP A 40 2.97 -7.02 -5.80
CA ASP A 40 2.96 -6.12 -6.95
C ASP A 40 4.21 -6.27 -7.83
N LEU A 41 5.38 -6.38 -7.18
CA LEU A 41 6.66 -6.49 -7.88
C LEU A 41 6.84 -7.91 -8.42
N PHE A 42 6.39 -8.90 -7.66
CA PHE A 42 6.36 -10.29 -8.12
C PHE A 42 5.51 -10.46 -9.38
N GLU A 43 4.27 -9.92 -9.38
CA GLU A 43 3.37 -9.97 -10.54
C GLU A 43 3.92 -9.20 -11.75
N ALA A 44 4.65 -8.11 -11.51
CA ALA A 44 5.30 -7.32 -12.57
C ALA A 44 6.64 -7.90 -13.06
N GLY A 45 7.15 -8.98 -12.45
CA GLY A 45 8.46 -9.54 -12.77
C GLY A 45 9.63 -8.62 -12.41
N VAL A 46 9.46 -7.75 -11.41
CA VAL A 46 10.47 -6.80 -10.93
C VAL A 46 11.27 -7.45 -9.80
N GLU A 47 12.40 -8.06 -10.13
CA GLU A 47 13.31 -8.65 -9.14
C GLU A 47 14.15 -7.60 -8.41
N LEU A 48 14.55 -6.55 -9.12
CA LEU A 48 15.39 -5.46 -8.61
C LEU A 48 14.64 -4.14 -8.79
N PRO A 49 14.00 -3.61 -7.74
CA PRO A 49 13.24 -2.38 -7.84
C PRO A 49 14.16 -1.21 -8.20
N PHE A 50 13.78 -0.45 -9.22
CA PHE A 50 14.54 0.71 -9.66
C PHE A 50 14.38 1.86 -8.67
N PHE A 51 15.49 2.48 -8.29
CA PHE A 51 15.52 3.76 -7.58
C PHE A 51 16.49 4.66 -8.34
N GLY A 52 16.00 5.81 -8.81
CA GLY A 52 16.82 6.74 -9.54
C GLY A 52 17.84 7.48 -8.68
N GLY A 53 18.32 8.59 -9.22
CA GLY A 53 19.42 9.37 -8.64
C GLY A 53 19.06 10.17 -7.38
N SER A 54 19.80 11.25 -7.17
CA SER A 54 19.71 12.08 -5.96
C SER A 54 18.31 12.63 -5.67
N TYR A 55 17.97 12.72 -4.38
CA TYR A 55 16.81 13.45 -3.85
C TYR A 55 17.25 14.75 -3.16
N SER A 56 16.30 15.64 -2.89
CA SER A 56 16.56 16.87 -2.11
C SER A 56 16.56 16.57 -0.60
N GLU A 57 17.41 17.25 0.18
CA GLU A 57 17.38 17.12 1.65
C GLU A 57 16.01 17.43 2.24
N LYS A 58 15.28 18.40 1.66
CA LYS A 58 13.91 18.71 2.06
C LYS A 58 13.00 17.48 1.97
N THR A 59 13.00 16.78 0.83
CA THR A 59 12.20 15.55 0.64
C THR A 59 12.56 14.50 1.70
N TYR A 60 13.85 14.32 1.99
CA TYR A 60 14.28 13.37 3.01
C TYR A 60 13.75 13.72 4.40
N TRP A 61 13.86 14.99 4.82
CA TRP A 61 13.40 15.41 6.14
C TRP A 61 11.88 15.40 6.26
N ASP A 62 11.15 15.79 5.21
CA ASP A 62 9.69 15.69 5.16
C ASP A 62 9.24 14.23 5.36
N LEU A 63 9.92 13.27 4.72
CA LEU A 63 9.65 11.84 4.91
C LEU A 63 10.04 11.39 6.32
N ARG A 64 11.22 11.79 6.81
CA ARG A 64 11.77 11.33 8.09
C ARG A 64 10.91 11.72 9.30
N VAL A 65 10.26 12.89 9.25
CA VAL A 65 9.39 13.35 10.33
C VAL A 65 8.09 12.55 10.40
N ASN A 66 7.62 12.01 9.26
CA ASN A 66 6.34 11.33 9.18
C ASN A 66 6.44 9.79 9.19
N LEU A 67 7.63 9.24 8.94
CA LEU A 67 7.87 7.79 8.91
C LEU A 67 8.56 7.29 10.19
N PRO A 68 8.24 6.06 10.64
CA PRO A 68 8.97 5.41 11.72
C PRO A 68 10.47 5.29 11.47
N SER A 69 11.23 5.16 12.56
CA SER A 69 12.68 5.33 12.51
C SER A 69 13.44 4.28 11.70
N ASP A 70 12.83 3.12 11.52
CA ASP A 70 13.31 1.92 10.86
C ASP A 70 12.88 1.80 9.38
N PHE A 71 12.18 2.80 8.84
CA PHE A 71 11.87 2.84 7.41
C PHE A 71 13.11 3.22 6.59
N PRO A 72 13.25 2.69 5.36
CA PRO A 72 14.33 3.03 4.45
C PRO A 72 14.12 4.40 3.79
N VAL A 73 14.12 5.47 4.58
CA VAL A 73 13.77 6.84 4.16
C VAL A 73 14.56 7.30 2.93
N GLY A 74 15.84 6.94 2.81
CA GLY A 74 16.67 7.28 1.65
C GLY A 74 16.13 6.71 0.34
N LEU A 75 15.75 5.43 0.31
CA LEU A 75 15.18 4.78 -0.88
C LEU A 75 13.80 5.36 -1.23
N ILE A 76 12.98 5.60 -0.20
CA ILE A 76 11.67 6.24 -0.38
C ILE A 76 11.86 7.65 -0.96
N ALA A 77 12.85 8.42 -0.48
CA ALA A 77 13.17 9.75 -1.00
C ALA A 77 13.63 9.72 -2.46
N GLN A 78 14.49 8.77 -2.83
CA GLN A 78 14.88 8.55 -4.24
C GLN A 78 13.65 8.28 -5.11
N LYS A 79 12.76 7.39 -4.66
CA LYS A 79 11.53 7.09 -5.40
C LYS A 79 10.58 8.28 -5.47
N MET A 80 10.46 9.09 -4.43
CA MET A 80 9.66 10.31 -4.47
C MET A 80 10.25 11.35 -5.44
N ALA A 81 11.58 11.46 -5.54
CA ALA A 81 12.24 12.31 -6.52
C ALA A 81 12.03 11.82 -7.96
N ASP A 82 12.06 10.51 -8.19
CA ASP A 82 11.70 9.90 -9.46
C ASP A 82 10.26 10.24 -9.87
N ILE A 83 9.33 10.01 -8.95
CA ILE A 83 7.91 10.32 -9.13
C ILE A 83 7.71 11.81 -9.40
N ALA A 84 8.41 12.70 -8.70
CA ALA A 84 8.31 14.15 -8.92
C ALA A 84 8.76 14.57 -10.32
N ARG A 85 9.77 13.89 -10.89
CA ARG A 85 10.23 14.13 -12.27
C ARG A 85 9.24 13.60 -13.31
N PHE A 86 8.57 12.50 -13.00
CA PHE A 86 7.58 11.88 -13.87
C PHE A 86 6.22 12.59 -13.84
N SER A 87 5.68 12.83 -12.66
CA SER A 87 4.43 13.55 -12.40
C SER A 87 4.53 14.28 -11.06
N PRO A 88 4.75 15.62 -11.08
CA PRO A 88 4.72 16.44 -9.88
C PRO A 88 3.40 16.33 -9.11
N GLU A 89 2.28 16.12 -9.81
CA GLU A 89 0.96 15.94 -9.22
C GLU A 89 0.89 14.66 -8.40
N LEU A 90 1.35 13.52 -8.93
CA LEU A 90 1.41 12.28 -8.17
C LEU A 90 2.31 12.42 -6.95
N HIS A 91 3.47 13.06 -7.12
CA HIS A 91 4.37 13.31 -6.00
C HIS A 91 3.65 14.08 -4.89
N LEU A 92 2.96 15.18 -5.22
CA LEU A 92 2.19 15.95 -4.25
C LEU A 92 1.11 15.10 -3.57
N LEU A 93 0.35 14.30 -4.33
CA LEU A 93 -0.69 13.42 -3.80
C LEU A 93 -0.14 12.39 -2.82
N LEU A 94 1.03 11.83 -3.10
CA LEU A 94 1.70 10.87 -2.22
C LEU A 94 2.23 11.54 -0.97
N MET A 95 2.82 12.74 -1.07
CA MET A 95 3.25 13.50 0.10
C MET A 95 2.06 13.90 0.99
N MET A 96 0.90 14.22 0.41
CA MET A 96 -0.33 14.44 1.17
C MET A 96 -0.78 13.15 1.87
N SER A 97 -0.79 12.02 1.14
CA SER A 97 -1.17 10.72 1.69
C SER A 97 -0.27 10.30 2.86
N LEU A 98 1.03 10.57 2.77
CA LEU A 98 1.96 10.30 3.87
C LEU A 98 1.59 11.05 5.15
N ASN A 99 1.21 12.33 5.04
CA ASN A 99 0.85 13.16 6.20
C ASN A 99 -0.46 12.69 6.86
N ASP A 100 -1.35 12.07 6.10
CA ASP A 100 -2.62 11.55 6.61
C ASP A 100 -2.47 10.17 7.26
N LEU A 101 -1.43 9.41 6.87
CA LEU A 101 -1.17 8.05 7.33
C LEU A 101 -0.45 8.01 8.69
N ARG A 102 -0.83 7.02 9.50
CA ARG A 102 -0.15 6.63 10.74
C ARG A 102 0.37 5.21 10.61
N TRP A 103 1.61 4.99 11.00
CA TRP A 103 2.30 3.71 10.82
C TRP A 103 2.50 3.02 12.16
N GLU A 104 2.09 1.76 12.26
CA GLU A 104 2.25 0.95 13.47
C GLU A 104 2.79 -0.43 13.13
N PHE A 105 3.78 -0.87 13.88
CA PHE A 105 4.27 -2.25 13.78
C PHE A 105 3.52 -3.14 14.77
N THR A 106 3.04 -4.27 14.27
CA THR A 106 2.41 -5.31 15.09
C THR A 106 3.18 -6.62 14.98
N ARG A 107 3.13 -7.42 16.05
CA ARG A 107 3.61 -8.81 16.05
C ARG A 107 2.49 -9.82 15.87
N SER A 108 1.24 -9.37 15.94
CA SER A 108 0.08 -10.22 15.68
C SER A 108 0.03 -10.57 14.20
N GLU A 109 -0.32 -11.81 13.91
CA GLU A 109 -0.58 -12.23 12.53
C GLU A 109 -1.66 -11.35 11.90
N LEU A 110 -1.47 -11.02 10.63
CA LEU A 110 -2.41 -10.26 9.84
C LEU A 110 -3.20 -11.22 8.96
N GLU A 111 -4.53 -11.12 9.00
CA GLU A 111 -5.41 -11.92 8.14
C GLU A 111 -5.23 -11.50 6.67
N LEU A 112 -5.25 -12.47 5.75
CA LEU A 112 -5.20 -12.19 4.33
C LEU A 112 -6.48 -11.49 3.89
N THR A 113 -6.34 -10.27 3.38
CA THR A 113 -7.49 -9.49 2.91
C THR A 113 -8.01 -10.02 1.56
N THR A 114 -9.33 -9.93 1.35
CA THR A 114 -10.05 -10.54 0.19
C THR A 114 -10.18 -9.62 -1.03
N ASP A 115 -9.39 -8.56 -1.09
CA ASP A 115 -9.40 -7.51 -2.12
C ASP A 115 -8.72 -7.90 -3.44
N LEU A 116 -8.39 -9.17 -3.62
CA LEU A 116 -7.88 -9.70 -4.87
C LEU A 116 -9.04 -9.95 -5.84
N GLU A 117 -9.29 -8.98 -6.74
CA GLU A 117 -10.27 -9.14 -7.84
C GLU A 117 -9.97 -10.38 -8.69
N LYS A 118 -8.69 -10.67 -8.88
CA LYS A 118 -8.16 -11.86 -9.53
C LYS A 118 -7.12 -12.49 -8.61
N LEU A 119 -7.27 -13.80 -8.37
CA LEU A 119 -6.24 -14.54 -7.66
C LEU A 119 -4.94 -14.49 -8.47
N PRO A 120 -3.80 -14.13 -7.83
CA PRO A 120 -2.51 -14.14 -8.50
C PRO A 120 -2.18 -15.56 -8.94
N ALA A 121 -1.35 -15.70 -9.97
CA ALA A 121 -0.79 -16.99 -10.39
C ALA A 121 0.32 -17.46 -9.44
N VAL A 122 0.00 -17.50 -8.14
CA VAL A 122 0.89 -17.84 -7.03
C VAL A 122 0.20 -18.89 -6.18
N ASP A 123 0.98 -19.85 -5.67
CA ASP A 123 0.50 -20.81 -4.69
C ASP A 123 -0.08 -20.07 -3.47
N PRO A 124 -1.38 -20.24 -3.15
CA PRO A 124 -2.00 -19.58 -2.00
C PRO A 124 -1.25 -19.81 -0.68
N ALA A 125 -0.57 -20.95 -0.52
CA ALA A 125 0.22 -21.26 0.66
C ALA A 125 1.47 -20.36 0.82
N LYS A 126 1.88 -19.68 -0.25
CA LYS A 126 3.01 -18.74 -0.25
C LYS A 126 2.59 -17.29 -0.07
N LEU A 127 1.28 -16.98 -0.11
CA LEU A 127 0.80 -15.62 0.08
C LEU A 127 0.80 -15.24 1.56
N VAL A 128 1.31 -14.05 1.85
CA VAL A 128 1.36 -13.49 3.21
C VAL A 128 0.84 -12.05 3.21
N GLN A 129 0.24 -11.64 4.32
CA GLN A 129 -0.18 -10.25 4.52
C GLN A 129 0.97 -9.47 5.19
N LEU A 130 1.51 -8.47 4.50
CA LEU A 130 2.59 -7.62 5.00
C LEU A 130 2.08 -6.43 5.80
N ALA A 131 1.00 -5.83 5.32
CA ALA A 131 0.37 -4.67 5.96
C ALA A 131 -1.15 -4.74 5.82
N VAL A 132 -1.89 -4.24 6.80
CA VAL A 132 -3.33 -4.01 6.69
C VAL A 132 -3.65 -2.59 7.07
N ARG A 133 -4.64 -2.01 6.40
CA ARG A 133 -5.06 -0.65 6.69
C ARG A 133 -6.40 -0.65 7.42
N LYS A 134 -6.48 0.18 8.47
CA LYS A 134 -7.72 0.52 9.16
C LYS A 134 -7.86 2.04 9.18
N LYS A 135 -8.71 2.58 8.31
CA LYS A 135 -8.85 4.03 8.07
C LYS A 135 -7.53 4.65 7.61
N ASN A 136 -6.92 5.51 8.43
CA ASN A 136 -5.66 6.17 8.16
C ASN A 136 -4.47 5.52 8.88
N GLN A 137 -4.66 4.33 9.45
CA GLN A 137 -3.63 3.62 10.18
C GLN A 137 -3.20 2.37 9.41
N ILE A 138 -1.91 2.26 9.14
CA ILE A 138 -1.27 1.09 8.51
C ILE A 138 -0.63 0.25 9.61
N PHE A 139 -1.09 -0.99 9.75
CA PHE A 139 -0.48 -1.98 10.61
C PHE A 139 0.44 -2.86 9.78
N ILE A 140 1.74 -2.83 10.08
CA ILE A 140 2.76 -3.63 9.39
C ILE A 140 3.16 -4.82 10.25
N HIS A 141 3.16 -6.01 9.67
CA HIS A 141 3.59 -7.22 10.36
C HIS A 141 5.11 -7.22 10.56
N ARG A 142 5.55 -6.94 11.80
CA ARG A 142 6.94 -6.74 12.18
C ARG A 142 7.88 -7.91 11.81
N PRO A 143 7.52 -9.19 12.03
CA PRO A 143 8.38 -10.30 11.63
C PRO A 143 8.64 -10.34 10.12
N LEU A 144 7.60 -10.13 9.30
CA LEU A 144 7.74 -10.12 7.84
C LEU A 144 8.51 -8.88 7.37
N TRP A 145 8.24 -7.71 7.97
CA TRP A 145 8.99 -6.48 7.67
C TRP A 145 10.50 -6.66 7.84
N ASN A 146 10.93 -7.32 8.90
CA ASN A 146 12.34 -7.53 9.19
C ASN A 146 13.06 -8.47 8.20
N ILE A 147 12.31 -9.29 7.44
CA ILE A 147 12.86 -10.17 6.40
C ILE A 147 12.63 -9.64 4.98
N LEU A 148 11.87 -8.55 4.83
CA LEU A 148 11.86 -7.78 3.58
C LEU A 148 13.20 -7.07 3.42
N SER A 149 13.74 -7.10 2.20
CA SER A 149 14.86 -6.24 1.85
C SER A 149 14.41 -4.77 1.80
N LEU A 150 15.36 -3.84 1.93
CA LEU A 150 15.07 -2.40 2.06
C LEU A 150 14.34 -1.82 0.84
N ASP A 151 14.62 -2.35 -0.34
CA ASP A 151 13.91 -2.04 -1.59
C ASP A 151 12.44 -2.46 -1.55
N GLN A 152 12.15 -3.65 -1.03
CA GLN A 152 10.77 -4.14 -0.87
C GLN A 152 10.01 -3.35 0.20
N GLN A 153 10.68 -2.97 1.29
CA GLN A 153 10.13 -2.09 2.32
C GLN A 153 9.76 -0.70 1.75
N ALA A 154 10.64 -0.14 0.93
CA ALA A 154 10.38 1.14 0.26
C ALA A 154 9.20 1.01 -0.73
N ALA A 155 9.13 -0.07 -1.50
CA ALA A 155 8.03 -0.34 -2.42
C ALA A 155 6.69 -0.51 -1.70
N LEU A 156 6.67 -1.27 -0.59
CA LEU A 156 5.49 -1.41 0.26
C LEU A 156 5.04 -0.05 0.81
N THR A 157 5.97 0.82 1.22
CA THR A 157 5.62 2.16 1.73
C THR A 157 4.91 2.99 0.64
N VAL A 158 5.44 2.99 -0.59
CA VAL A 158 4.84 3.71 -1.71
C VAL A 158 3.49 3.09 -2.12
N HIS A 159 3.36 1.76 -2.06
CA HIS A 159 2.10 1.06 -2.24
C HIS A 159 1.03 1.57 -1.28
N GLU A 160 1.32 1.62 0.02
CA GLU A 160 0.34 2.07 1.02
C GLU A 160 -0.03 3.55 0.84
N MET A 161 0.92 4.39 0.44
CA MET A 161 0.64 5.80 0.11
C MET A 161 -0.29 5.93 -1.10
N LEU A 162 -0.08 5.13 -2.16
CA LEU A 162 -0.96 5.09 -3.33
C LEU A 162 -2.35 4.57 -2.93
N TYR A 163 -2.42 3.44 -2.25
CA TYR A 163 -3.67 2.85 -1.79
C TYR A 163 -4.45 3.78 -0.86
N HIS A 164 -3.76 4.56 -0.02
CA HIS A 164 -4.38 5.60 0.79
C HIS A 164 -5.20 6.57 -0.04
N HIS A 165 -4.59 7.08 -1.10
CA HIS A 165 -5.24 8.04 -1.98
C HIS A 165 -6.45 7.44 -2.71
N PHE A 166 -6.34 6.20 -3.20
CA PHE A 166 -7.35 5.61 -4.08
C PHE A 166 -8.51 4.90 -3.37
N ASP A 167 -8.24 4.26 -2.23
CA ASP A 167 -9.26 3.48 -1.50
C ASP A 167 -10.27 4.36 -0.75
N ALA A 168 -9.99 5.66 -0.58
CA ALA A 168 -10.97 6.61 -0.06
C ALA A 168 -12.29 6.63 -0.86
N ARG A 169 -12.32 6.01 -2.06
CA ARG A 169 -13.48 6.07 -2.98
C ARG A 169 -14.01 4.73 -3.52
N SER A 170 -13.26 3.61 -3.56
CA SER A 170 -13.83 2.29 -3.93
C SER A 170 -12.90 1.08 -3.68
N VAL A 171 -13.24 0.24 -2.70
CA VAL A 171 -12.38 -0.84 -2.18
C VAL A 171 -12.13 -2.02 -3.13
N SER A 172 -13.03 -2.28 -4.08
CA SER A 172 -13.01 -3.54 -4.86
C SER A 172 -12.77 -3.40 -6.36
N ARG A 173 -12.49 -2.19 -6.87
CA ARG A 173 -12.23 -1.94 -8.30
C ARG A 173 -10.85 -1.34 -8.58
N VAL A 174 -10.08 -1.07 -7.53
CA VAL A 174 -8.87 -0.25 -7.59
C VAL A 174 -7.64 -1.03 -7.13
N SER A 175 -7.79 -2.25 -6.61
CA SER A 175 -6.64 -2.99 -6.11
C SER A 175 -5.71 -3.39 -7.27
N LEU A 176 -6.24 -4.00 -8.33
CA LEU A 176 -5.44 -4.43 -9.47
C LEU A 176 -4.73 -3.25 -10.17
N PRO A 177 -5.40 -2.12 -10.53
CA PRO A 177 -4.71 -0.97 -11.11
C PRO A 177 -3.59 -0.40 -10.26
N VAL A 178 -3.75 -0.35 -8.93
CA VAL A 178 -2.68 0.15 -8.05
C VAL A 178 -1.50 -0.81 -8.00
N ARG A 179 -1.72 -2.13 -7.94
CA ARG A 179 -0.63 -3.12 -7.97
C ARG A 179 0.16 -3.04 -9.27
N GLU A 180 -0.54 -3.01 -10.41
CA GLU A 180 0.09 -2.85 -11.72
C GLU A 180 0.90 -1.54 -11.79
N PHE A 181 0.34 -0.45 -11.24
CA PHE A 181 1.00 0.85 -11.21
C PHE A 181 2.26 0.85 -10.33
N VAL A 182 2.21 0.23 -9.14
CA VAL A 182 3.40 0.03 -8.28
C VAL A 182 4.47 -0.75 -9.05
N GLY A 183 4.10 -1.88 -9.67
CA GLY A 183 5.01 -2.66 -10.50
C GLY A 183 5.70 -1.83 -11.58
N VAL A 184 4.95 -0.95 -12.25
CA VAL A 184 5.51 -0.04 -13.24
C VAL A 184 6.44 1.00 -12.63
N LEU A 185 6.06 1.66 -11.51
CA LEU A 185 6.88 2.68 -10.84
C LEU A 185 8.25 2.18 -10.37
N PHE A 186 8.36 0.89 -10.08
CA PHE A 186 9.57 0.23 -9.63
C PHE A 186 10.27 -0.59 -10.73
N SER A 187 9.71 -0.66 -11.93
CA SER A 187 10.41 -1.27 -13.07
C SER A 187 11.54 -0.36 -13.56
N ASP A 188 12.61 -0.94 -14.14
CA ASP A 188 13.70 -0.21 -14.82
C ASP A 188 13.25 0.44 -16.15
N ARG A 189 11.94 0.50 -16.41
CA ARG A 189 11.42 1.26 -17.54
C ARG A 189 11.64 2.73 -17.25
N SER A 190 12.37 3.39 -18.15
CA SER A 190 12.55 4.83 -18.05
C SER A 190 11.19 5.51 -18.00
N TYR A 191 11.02 6.46 -17.08
CA TYR A 191 9.78 7.24 -16.98
C TYR A 191 9.39 7.91 -18.30
N SER A 192 10.36 8.22 -19.17
CA SER A 192 10.11 8.69 -20.54
C SER A 192 9.37 7.67 -21.42
N GLN A 193 9.70 6.37 -21.32
CA GLN A 193 8.97 5.30 -22.00
C GLN A 193 7.55 5.17 -21.45
N LEU A 194 7.38 5.31 -20.12
CA LEU A 194 6.06 5.29 -19.48
C LEU A 194 5.18 6.48 -19.90
N ILE A 195 5.77 7.67 -20.06
CA ILE A 195 5.07 8.84 -20.60
C ILE A 195 4.68 8.64 -22.06
N GLN A 196 5.43 7.86 -22.84
CA GLN A 196 5.11 7.61 -24.24
C GLN A 196 4.02 6.55 -24.42
N ASP A 197 3.95 5.59 -23.50
CA ASP A 197 2.93 4.55 -23.49
C ASP A 197 1.53 5.17 -23.36
N ARG A 198 0.72 5.00 -24.41
CA ARG A 198 -0.63 5.57 -24.49
C ARG A 198 -1.60 4.84 -23.57
N GLU A 199 -1.44 3.53 -23.42
CA GLU A 199 -2.28 2.70 -22.57
C GLU A 199 -2.00 3.03 -21.10
N PHE A 200 -0.72 3.10 -20.74
CA PHE A 200 -0.32 3.50 -19.39
C PHE A 200 -0.78 4.91 -19.04
N ARG A 201 -0.62 5.89 -19.94
CA ARG A 201 -1.17 7.24 -19.72
C ARG A 201 -2.68 7.26 -19.57
N HIS A 202 -3.39 6.41 -20.29
CA HIS A 202 -4.85 6.29 -20.19
C HIS A 202 -5.23 5.70 -18.83
N GLN A 203 -4.63 4.58 -18.45
CA GLN A 203 -4.80 3.97 -17.12
C GLN A 203 -4.45 4.97 -16.01
N TRP A 204 -3.34 5.68 -16.14
CA TRP A 204 -2.89 6.72 -15.23
C TRP A 204 -3.88 7.88 -15.10
N ARG A 205 -4.44 8.37 -16.22
CA ARG A 205 -5.48 9.39 -16.19
C ARG A 205 -6.76 8.88 -15.55
N LYS A 206 -7.14 7.63 -15.78
CA LYS A 206 -8.28 7.01 -15.10
C LYS A 206 -8.06 6.96 -13.60
N ILE A 207 -6.85 6.58 -13.18
CA ILE A 207 -6.41 6.55 -11.77
C ILE A 207 -6.49 7.95 -11.15
N LEU A 208 -5.94 8.99 -11.80
CA LEU A 208 -5.93 10.36 -11.26
C LEU A 208 -7.28 11.08 -11.32
N LEU A 209 -8.03 10.90 -12.41
CA LEU A 209 -9.25 11.67 -12.70
C LEU A 209 -10.52 10.96 -12.27
N PHE A 210 -10.43 9.68 -11.86
CA PHE A 210 -11.58 8.86 -11.47
C PHE A 210 -12.66 8.80 -12.58
N THR A 211 -12.27 8.87 -13.85
CA THR A 211 -13.19 8.81 -14.99
C THR A 211 -13.24 7.39 -15.58
N ASP A 212 -14.42 6.79 -15.63
CA ASP A 212 -14.68 5.52 -16.33
C ASP A 212 -14.44 5.62 -17.85
#